data_AF-A0A7W0ZGW4-F1
#
_entry.id   AF-A0A7W0ZGW4-F1
#
_cell.length_a   1.000
_cell.length_b   1.000
_cell.length_c   1.000
_cell.angle_alpha   90.00
_cell.angle_beta   90.00
_cell.angle_gamma   90.00
#
_symmetry.space_group_name_H-M   'P 1'
#
loop_
_entity.id
_entity.type
_entity.pdbx_description
1 polymer ?
#
loop_
_entity_poly.entity_id
_entity_poly.type
_entity_poly.pdbx_seq_one_letter_code
_entity_poly.pdbx_strand_id
1 'polypeptide(L)'
;QVRFRFDYAGGWGKYRNGKYWTRFKNRCGAYDGPPLPMLVAACKAPNGTYWTIQAWQRRLPLLGFDPWLPEHSNVELHVAHWSGPLPLLEAHSNWTYDGRWQGIFGRYSYLGSPVFGFGANPRGVPKDKYGRNLFVDTLNSSYGPGWKRESGILTHNGTGTFCHSFVPQRPFAGYPSQEMRPAAPGERYRLTVGGPGVTPVTQVEVPGLTAADRGRDHEFNALFDQVMAGDRICANER
;
A
#
# COMPACT_ATOMS: atom_id res chain seq x y z
N GLN A 1 6.04 -14.97 -8.27
CA GLN A 1 5.62 -14.94 -6.85
C GLN A 1 4.65 -16.09 -6.60
N VAL A 2 4.71 -16.70 -5.42
CA VAL A 2 3.76 -17.74 -5.00
C VAL A 2 2.35 -17.14 -4.83
N ARG A 3 1.30 -17.93 -4.98
CA ARG A 3 -0.09 -17.48 -4.81
C ARG A 3 -0.95 -18.58 -4.23
N PHE A 4 -2.03 -18.19 -3.56
CA PHE A 4 -3.05 -19.14 -3.16
C PHE A 4 -3.73 -19.77 -4.37
N ARG A 5 -4.13 -21.03 -4.19
CA ARG A 5 -5.13 -21.70 -5.02
C ARG A 5 -6.33 -21.92 -4.13
N PHE A 6 -7.46 -21.35 -4.52
CA PHE A 6 -8.70 -21.46 -3.75
C PHE A 6 -9.54 -22.63 -4.27
N ASP A 7 -10.03 -23.44 -3.34
CA ASP A 7 -11.04 -24.47 -3.59
C ASP A 7 -12.40 -23.94 -3.13
N TYR A 8 -13.20 -23.49 -4.09
CA TYR A 8 -14.54 -22.97 -3.83
C TYR A 8 -15.60 -24.07 -3.69
N ALA A 9 -15.25 -25.35 -3.89
CA ALA A 9 -16.16 -26.48 -3.82
C ALA A 9 -16.22 -27.15 -2.43
N GLY A 10 -15.83 -26.43 -1.38
CA GLY A 10 -15.93 -26.91 0.00
C GLY A 10 -14.95 -28.03 0.38
N GLY A 11 -13.89 -28.23 -0.41
CA GLY A 11 -12.83 -29.22 -0.20
C GLY A 11 -12.77 -30.34 -1.22
N TRP A 12 -13.64 -30.34 -2.24
CA TRP A 12 -13.62 -31.35 -3.30
C TRP A 12 -12.29 -31.40 -4.06
N GLY A 13 -11.66 -30.26 -4.33
CA GLY A 13 -10.43 -30.17 -5.13
C GLY A 13 -9.26 -30.94 -4.52
N LYS A 14 -9.11 -30.90 -3.19
CA LYS A 14 -8.03 -31.59 -2.47
C LYS A 14 -8.47 -32.90 -1.82
N TYR A 15 -9.64 -32.91 -1.19
CA TYR A 15 -10.10 -34.02 -0.33
C TYR A 15 -11.17 -34.89 -0.99
N ARG A 16 -11.62 -34.56 -2.22
CA ARG A 16 -12.73 -35.24 -2.92
C ARG A 16 -13.99 -35.34 -2.04
N ASN A 17 -14.21 -34.33 -1.21
CA ASN A 17 -15.35 -34.21 -0.31
C ASN A 17 -15.79 -32.74 -0.22
N GLY A 18 -16.94 -32.42 -0.81
CA GLY A 18 -17.48 -31.05 -0.81
C GLY A 18 -18.04 -30.59 0.54
N LYS A 19 -18.13 -31.48 1.53
CA LYS A 19 -18.49 -31.16 2.92
C LYS A 19 -17.27 -31.12 3.84
N TYR A 20 -16.05 -31.14 3.31
CA TYR A 20 -14.85 -31.10 4.15
C TYR A 20 -14.79 -29.83 5.00
N TRP A 21 -15.20 -28.69 4.42
CA TRP A 21 -15.22 -27.40 5.11
C TRP A 21 -16.08 -27.36 6.39
N THR A 22 -17.06 -28.27 6.56
CA THR A 22 -17.91 -28.28 7.77
C THR A 22 -17.29 -29.07 8.92
N ARG A 23 -16.24 -29.85 8.67
CA ARG A 23 -15.66 -30.79 9.64
C ARG A 23 -14.19 -30.56 9.93
N PHE A 24 -13.50 -29.70 9.17
CA PHE A 24 -12.09 -29.43 9.45
C PHE A 24 -11.97 -28.79 10.83
N LYS A 25 -11.05 -29.32 11.63
CA LYS A 25 -10.81 -28.82 12.98
C LYS A 25 -9.91 -27.60 12.91
N ASN A 26 -10.19 -26.60 13.75
CA ASN A 26 -9.26 -25.51 13.96
C ASN A 26 -7.96 -26.07 14.60
N ARG A 27 -6.81 -25.77 14.00
CA ARG A 27 -5.47 -26.16 14.48
C ARG A 27 -4.60 -24.94 14.79
N CYS A 28 -5.18 -23.75 14.73
CA CYS A 28 -4.52 -22.50 15.06
C CYS A 28 -4.16 -22.43 16.55
N GLY A 29 -2.89 -22.15 16.83
CA GLY A 29 -2.45 -21.62 18.12
C GLY A 29 -2.57 -20.09 18.16
N ALA A 30 -2.32 -19.51 19.33
CA ALA A 30 -2.29 -18.06 19.50
C ALA A 30 -1.26 -17.42 18.54
N TYR A 31 -1.63 -16.29 17.95
CA TYR A 31 -0.71 -15.51 17.14
C TYR A 31 0.35 -14.85 18.01
N ASP A 32 1.62 -15.10 17.68
CA ASP A 32 2.79 -14.52 18.36
C ASP A 32 3.72 -13.78 17.37
N GLY A 33 3.22 -13.46 16.18
CA GLY A 33 3.96 -12.74 15.15
C GLY A 33 3.97 -11.22 15.33
N PRO A 34 4.61 -10.49 14.40
CA PRO A 34 4.65 -9.03 14.42
C PRO A 34 3.24 -8.39 14.32
N PRO A 35 3.06 -7.14 14.76
CA PRO A 35 1.79 -6.44 14.60
C PRO A 35 1.42 -6.31 13.13
N LEU A 36 0.12 -6.46 12.83
CA LEU A 36 -0.42 -6.38 11.48
C LEU A 36 -1.49 -5.29 11.40
N PRO A 37 -1.49 -4.45 10.36
CA PRO A 37 -2.53 -3.45 10.18
C PRO A 37 -3.86 -4.14 9.82
N MET A 38 -4.99 -3.53 10.19
CA MET A 38 -6.33 -3.96 9.76
C MET A 38 -6.64 -5.45 10.10
N LEU A 39 -6.06 -5.96 11.19
CA LEU A 39 -6.16 -7.34 11.59
C LEU A 39 -7.61 -7.71 11.97
N VAL A 40 -8.14 -8.75 11.33
CA VAL A 40 -9.42 -9.38 11.71
C VAL A 40 -9.15 -10.62 12.55
N ALA A 41 -8.27 -11.48 12.07
CA ALA A 41 -7.86 -12.70 12.74
C ALA A 41 -6.47 -13.10 12.27
N ALA A 42 -5.65 -13.61 13.19
CA ALA A 42 -4.38 -14.25 12.85
C ALA A 42 -4.13 -15.44 13.76
N CYS A 43 -3.27 -16.35 13.30
CA CYS A 43 -2.88 -17.50 14.11
C CYS A 43 -1.51 -18.05 13.73
N LYS A 44 -0.92 -18.79 14.67
CA LYS A 44 0.25 -19.63 14.41
C LYS A 44 -0.20 -21.05 14.10
N ALA A 45 0.18 -21.57 12.94
CA ALA A 45 -0.08 -22.95 12.55
C ALA A 45 0.89 -23.91 13.28
N PRO A 46 0.56 -25.21 13.41
CA PRO A 46 1.41 -26.18 14.12
C PRO A 46 2.82 -26.35 13.55
N ASN A 47 3.02 -26.03 12.28
CA ASN A 47 4.34 -26.06 11.62
C ASN A 47 5.14 -24.75 11.81
N GLY A 48 4.69 -23.84 12.68
CA GLY A 48 5.35 -22.57 12.97
C GLY A 48 5.09 -21.45 11.96
N THR A 49 4.31 -21.69 10.90
CA THR A 49 3.90 -20.65 9.94
C THR A 49 2.72 -19.82 10.46
N TYR A 50 2.45 -18.68 9.85
CA TYR A 50 1.39 -17.76 10.27
C TYR A 50 0.29 -17.64 9.23
N TRP A 51 -0.96 -17.58 9.68
CA TRP A 51 -2.11 -17.19 8.88
C TRP A 51 -2.66 -15.86 9.37
N THR A 52 -3.16 -15.02 8.46
CA THR A 52 -3.89 -13.79 8.80
C THR A 52 -5.02 -13.53 7.82
N ILE A 53 -6.04 -12.83 8.32
CA ILE A 53 -7.08 -12.16 7.56
C ILE A 53 -7.02 -10.68 7.94
N GLN A 54 -6.87 -9.82 6.93
CA GLN A 54 -6.93 -8.37 7.08
C GLN A 54 -8.13 -7.80 6.31
N ALA A 55 -8.85 -6.85 6.91
CA ALA A 55 -10.00 -6.19 6.29
C ALA A 55 -9.61 -4.82 5.75
N TRP A 56 -9.51 -4.69 4.43
CA TRP A 56 -8.99 -3.48 3.80
C TRP A 56 -9.98 -2.85 2.83
N GLN A 57 -10.35 -1.59 3.09
CA GLN A 57 -11.08 -0.76 2.14
C GLN A 57 -10.14 -0.18 1.08
N ARG A 58 -9.74 -1.02 0.14
CA ARG A 58 -8.70 -0.68 -0.85
C ARG A 58 -9.17 0.32 -1.91
N ARG A 59 -10.43 0.22 -2.34
CA ARG A 59 -10.97 0.93 -3.52
C ARG A 59 -11.53 2.33 -3.23
N LEU A 60 -11.10 2.99 -2.16
CA LEU A 60 -11.44 4.39 -1.95
C LEU A 60 -11.04 5.25 -3.15
N PRO A 61 -11.85 6.26 -3.53
CA PRO A 61 -11.47 7.20 -4.56
C PRO A 61 -10.21 7.98 -4.23
N LEU A 62 -9.49 8.42 -5.26
CA LEU A 62 -8.30 9.25 -5.08
C LEU A 62 -8.68 10.73 -4.85
N LEU A 63 -7.70 11.58 -4.56
CA LEU A 63 -7.84 13.04 -4.43
C LEU A 63 -8.86 13.49 -3.37
N GLY A 64 -9.05 12.67 -2.34
CA GLY A 64 -9.89 12.93 -1.18
C GLY A 64 -11.39 12.98 -1.46
N PHE A 65 -11.84 12.46 -2.61
CA PHE A 65 -13.26 12.34 -2.89
C PHE A 65 -13.91 11.28 -2.00
N ASP A 66 -15.12 11.56 -1.55
CA ASP A 66 -15.93 10.59 -0.82
C ASP A 66 -16.43 9.47 -1.75
N PRO A 67 -16.65 8.24 -1.24
CA PRO A 67 -17.20 7.14 -2.04
C PRO A 67 -18.52 7.49 -2.75
N TRP A 68 -18.55 7.39 -4.08
CA TRP A 68 -19.80 7.55 -4.88
C TRP A 68 -20.23 6.30 -5.67
N LEU A 69 -19.39 5.26 -5.74
CA LEU A 69 -19.71 3.98 -6.38
C LEU A 69 -19.81 2.89 -5.31
N PRO A 70 -20.63 1.84 -5.52
CA PRO A 70 -20.73 0.73 -4.59
C PRO A 70 -19.36 0.08 -4.28
N GLU A 71 -18.46 0.00 -5.27
CA GLU A 71 -17.16 -0.64 -5.06
C GLU A 71 -16.23 0.17 -4.15
N HIS A 72 -16.48 1.46 -3.96
CA HIS A 72 -15.65 2.33 -3.14
C HIS A 72 -15.84 2.09 -1.63
N SER A 73 -17.00 1.57 -1.23
CA SER A 73 -17.29 1.19 0.15
C SER A 73 -16.97 -0.28 0.47
N ASN A 74 -16.51 -1.06 -0.52
CA ASN A 74 -16.18 -2.47 -0.31
C ASN A 74 -14.96 -2.64 0.61
N VAL A 75 -15.13 -3.49 1.61
CA VAL A 75 -14.05 -4.00 2.45
C VAL A 75 -13.61 -5.37 1.92
N GLU A 76 -12.38 -5.44 1.44
CA GLU A 76 -11.79 -6.67 0.91
C GLU A 76 -11.16 -7.47 2.06
N LEU A 77 -11.41 -8.78 2.11
CA LEU A 77 -10.70 -9.68 3.01
C LEU A 77 -9.42 -10.21 2.33
N HIS A 78 -8.28 -9.84 2.89
CA HIS A 78 -6.96 -10.25 2.43
C HIS A 78 -6.45 -11.40 3.30
N VAL A 79 -6.33 -12.58 2.70
CA VAL A 79 -5.73 -13.75 3.36
C VAL A 79 -4.24 -13.77 3.09
N ALA A 80 -3.44 -14.06 4.12
CA ALA A 80 -2.00 -14.28 3.99
C ALA A 80 -1.57 -15.55 4.76
N HIS A 81 -0.50 -16.18 4.27
CA HIS A 81 0.13 -17.35 4.88
C HIS A 81 1.63 -17.26 4.67
N TRP A 82 2.40 -17.08 5.72
CA TRP A 82 3.84 -16.81 5.59
C TRP A 82 4.67 -17.46 6.70
N SER A 83 5.97 -17.49 6.46
CA SER A 83 7.01 -17.70 7.46
C SER A 83 8.07 -16.62 7.32
N GLY A 84 8.81 -16.37 8.40
CA GLY A 84 9.89 -15.38 8.41
C GLY A 84 9.38 -13.93 8.45
N PRO A 85 10.22 -12.96 8.02
CA PRO A 85 9.94 -11.54 8.17
C PRO A 85 8.79 -11.08 7.27
N LEU A 86 8.21 -9.93 7.61
CA LEU A 86 7.25 -9.23 6.75
C LEU A 86 7.99 -8.48 5.62
N PRO A 87 7.29 -8.17 4.52
CA PRO A 87 7.73 -7.17 3.54
C PRO A 87 8.05 -5.84 4.21
N LEU A 88 9.13 -5.20 3.78
CA LEU A 88 9.56 -3.90 4.28
C LEU A 88 9.04 -2.80 3.35
N LEU A 89 8.13 -1.98 3.88
CA LEU A 89 7.72 -0.73 3.28
C LEU A 89 8.44 0.41 4.00
N GLU A 90 9.50 0.92 3.38
CA GLU A 90 10.17 2.13 3.82
C GLU A 90 9.51 3.34 3.17
N ALA A 91 9.29 4.40 3.95
CA ALA A 91 8.68 5.63 3.48
C ALA A 91 9.24 6.83 4.25
N HIS A 92 9.37 7.96 3.56
CA HIS A 92 9.89 9.21 4.10
C HIS A 92 9.16 10.37 3.46
N SER A 93 9.06 11.48 4.19
CA SER A 93 8.56 12.75 3.65
C SER A 93 9.72 13.60 3.15
N ASN A 94 9.50 14.37 2.09
CA ASN A 94 10.45 15.34 1.56
C ASN A 94 9.74 16.62 1.10
N TRP A 95 10.54 17.65 0.82
CA TRP A 95 10.09 18.70 -0.08
C TRP A 95 10.35 18.26 -1.52
N THR A 96 9.52 18.72 -2.44
CA THR A 96 9.60 18.38 -3.86
C THR A 96 9.56 19.61 -4.73
N TYR A 97 10.17 19.52 -5.91
CA TYR A 97 10.29 20.61 -6.88
C TYR A 97 10.94 21.85 -6.25
N ASP A 98 12.19 21.72 -5.82
CA ASP A 98 12.99 22.79 -5.21
C ASP A 98 12.30 23.45 -4.00
N GLY A 99 11.74 22.65 -3.10
CA GLY A 99 11.13 23.16 -1.87
C GLY A 99 9.71 23.70 -2.03
N ARG A 100 9.13 23.66 -3.24
CA ARG A 100 7.83 24.26 -3.54
C ARG A 100 6.66 23.46 -2.97
N TRP A 101 6.76 22.14 -2.99
CA TRP A 101 5.71 21.22 -2.56
C TRP A 101 6.24 20.24 -1.52
N GLN A 102 5.34 19.49 -0.87
CA GLN A 102 5.72 18.33 -0.08
C GLN A 102 5.48 17.07 -0.89
N GLY A 103 6.24 16.03 -0.57
CA GLY A 103 6.07 14.70 -1.13
C GLY A 103 6.39 13.62 -0.11
N ILE A 104 6.23 12.41 -0.60
CA ILE A 104 6.73 11.20 0.03
C ILE A 104 7.51 10.39 -0.99
N PHE A 105 8.48 9.63 -0.52
CA PHE A 105 9.23 8.67 -1.31
C PHE A 105 9.58 7.45 -0.46
N GLY A 106 10.04 6.39 -1.09
CA GLY A 106 10.41 5.20 -0.35
C GLY A 106 10.71 4.00 -1.22
N ARG A 107 10.79 2.84 -0.59
CA ARG A 107 11.07 1.56 -1.25
C ARG A 107 10.24 0.44 -0.64
N TYR A 108 9.70 -0.41 -1.51
CA TYR A 108 9.05 -1.64 -1.10
C TYR A 108 9.91 -2.85 -1.47
N SER A 109 10.26 -3.65 -0.46
CA SER A 109 11.14 -4.80 -0.63
C SER A 109 10.68 -6.00 0.19
N TYR A 110 11.16 -7.18 -0.20
CA TYR A 110 10.96 -8.41 0.55
C TYR A 110 12.19 -9.28 0.42
N LEU A 111 12.75 -9.70 1.56
CA LEU A 111 14.00 -10.49 1.64
C LEU A 111 15.14 -9.85 0.83
N GLY A 112 15.31 -8.53 0.98
CA GLY A 112 16.34 -7.75 0.28
C GLY A 112 16.08 -7.51 -1.22
N SER A 113 15.01 -8.07 -1.78
CA SER A 113 14.66 -7.91 -3.19
C SER A 113 13.57 -6.86 -3.39
N PRO A 114 13.65 -6.01 -4.42
CA PRO A 114 12.64 -5.02 -4.73
C PRO A 114 11.31 -5.67 -5.15
N VAL A 115 10.19 -5.07 -4.75
CA VAL A 115 8.84 -5.53 -5.10
C VAL A 115 8.22 -4.56 -6.10
N PHE A 116 7.99 -5.03 -7.32
CA PHE A 116 7.41 -4.23 -8.41
C PHE A 116 6.50 -5.05 -9.33
N GLY A 117 5.89 -4.36 -10.30
CA GLY A 117 5.16 -4.94 -11.43
C GLY A 117 5.86 -4.69 -12.76
N PHE A 118 5.39 -5.33 -13.82
CA PHE A 118 6.00 -5.28 -15.16
C PHE A 118 5.20 -4.44 -16.16
N GLY A 119 3.95 -4.09 -15.85
CA GLY A 119 3.16 -3.20 -16.69
C GLY A 119 1.90 -2.67 -16.02
N ALA A 120 1.47 -1.49 -16.47
CA ALA A 120 0.24 -0.85 -16.04
C ALA A 120 -0.53 -0.26 -17.24
N ASN A 121 -1.80 0.07 -17.05
CA ASN A 121 -2.55 0.89 -17.99
C ASN A 121 -2.27 2.39 -17.75
N PRO A 122 -2.70 3.29 -18.66
CA PRO A 122 -2.53 4.73 -18.46
C PRO A 122 -3.18 5.32 -17.20
N ARG A 123 -4.06 4.55 -16.53
CA ARG A 123 -4.71 4.93 -15.26
C ARG A 123 -3.98 4.35 -14.04
N GLY A 124 -2.78 3.81 -14.19
CA GLY A 124 -1.98 3.25 -13.10
C GLY A 124 -2.48 1.90 -12.56
N VAL A 125 -3.37 1.20 -13.29
CA VAL A 125 -3.85 -0.13 -12.90
C VAL A 125 -2.86 -1.19 -13.39
N PRO A 126 -2.34 -2.06 -12.50
CA PRO A 126 -1.50 -3.20 -12.90
C PRO A 126 -2.14 -4.07 -13.97
N LYS A 127 -1.35 -4.45 -14.98
CA LYS A 127 -1.75 -5.39 -16.04
C LYS A 127 -1.24 -6.82 -15.82
N ASP A 128 -0.42 -7.01 -14.80
CA ASP A 128 0.20 -8.28 -14.48
C ASP A 128 -0.11 -8.73 -13.05
N LYS A 129 0.35 -9.93 -12.69
CA LYS A 129 0.07 -10.55 -11.39
C LYS A 129 1.08 -10.17 -10.30
N TYR A 130 2.06 -9.37 -10.65
CA TYR A 130 3.05 -8.82 -9.74
C TYR A 130 2.63 -7.41 -9.37
N GLY A 131 2.39 -6.48 -10.28
CA GLY A 131 2.04 -5.11 -9.94
C GLY A 131 0.91 -4.99 -8.91
N ARG A 132 1.10 -4.10 -7.95
CA ARG A 132 0.14 -3.82 -6.87
C ARG A 132 0.20 -2.33 -6.55
N ASN A 133 -0.94 -1.69 -6.38
CA ASN A 133 -0.96 -0.29 -5.99
C ASN A 133 -0.51 -0.12 -4.53
N LEU A 134 0.37 0.84 -4.32
CA LEU A 134 0.62 1.44 -3.03
C LEU A 134 -0.33 2.62 -2.89
N PHE A 135 -1.15 2.60 -1.84
CA PHE A 135 -2.10 3.66 -1.58
C PHE A 135 -1.56 4.64 -0.56
N VAL A 136 -1.75 5.92 -0.84
CA VAL A 136 -1.32 7.04 0.00
C VAL A 136 -2.55 7.69 0.57
N ASP A 137 -2.68 7.69 1.89
CA ASP A 137 -3.69 8.48 2.61
C ASP A 137 -2.99 9.67 3.31
N THR A 138 -3.68 10.81 3.36
CA THR A 138 -3.25 12.04 4.03
C THR A 138 -4.21 12.38 5.17
N LEU A 139 -3.69 12.72 6.35
CA LEU A 139 -4.47 13.03 7.55
C LEU A 139 -4.66 14.55 7.69
N ASN A 140 -5.90 14.99 7.93
CA ASN A 140 -6.22 16.38 8.26
C ASN A 140 -5.63 17.38 7.24
N SER A 141 -5.88 17.14 5.96
CA SER A 141 -5.36 17.96 4.86
C SER A 141 -6.41 18.94 4.33
N SER A 142 -6.11 19.62 3.23
CA SER A 142 -7.09 20.45 2.50
C SER A 142 -8.32 19.68 1.99
N TYR A 143 -8.31 18.35 2.04
CA TYR A 143 -9.48 17.52 1.75
C TYR A 143 -10.46 17.41 2.91
N GLY A 144 -10.10 17.92 4.09
CA GLY A 144 -10.90 17.90 5.31
C GLY A 144 -10.32 17.03 6.41
N PRO A 145 -11.04 16.91 7.54
CA PRO A 145 -10.58 16.16 8.70
C PRO A 145 -10.54 14.65 8.46
N GLY A 146 -9.67 13.98 9.22
CA GLY A 146 -9.48 12.53 9.16
C GLY A 146 -8.61 12.07 7.99
N TRP A 147 -8.54 10.75 7.81
CA TRP A 147 -7.78 10.14 6.73
C TRP A 147 -8.54 10.24 5.41
N LYS A 148 -7.90 10.84 4.40
CA LYS A 148 -8.41 10.92 3.02
C LYS A 148 -7.43 10.26 2.06
N ARG A 149 -7.94 9.49 1.11
CA ARG A 149 -7.13 8.83 0.08
C ARG A 149 -6.63 9.88 -0.91
N GLU A 150 -5.33 10.08 -0.94
CA GLU A 150 -4.65 10.99 -1.88
C GLU A 150 -4.45 10.29 -3.23
N SER A 151 -3.76 9.14 -3.23
CA SER A 151 -3.28 8.53 -4.46
C SER A 151 -3.16 7.00 -4.37
N GLY A 152 -3.01 6.39 -5.54
CA GLY A 152 -2.71 4.97 -5.72
C GLY A 152 -1.60 4.83 -6.76
N ILE A 153 -0.36 4.71 -6.29
CA ILE A 153 0.85 4.70 -7.14
C ILE A 153 1.38 3.28 -7.30
N LEU A 154 2.37 3.11 -8.17
CA LEU A 154 3.09 1.86 -8.37
C LEU A 154 4.54 2.04 -7.97
N THR A 155 5.15 0.96 -7.49
CA THR A 155 6.60 0.92 -7.34
C THR A 155 7.27 0.74 -8.70
N HIS A 156 8.46 1.32 -8.82
CA HIS A 156 9.22 1.37 -10.05
C HIS A 156 9.90 0.04 -10.34
N ASN A 157 9.88 -0.33 -11.63
CA ASN A 157 10.43 -1.58 -12.11
C ASN A 157 11.94 -1.61 -11.88
N GLY A 158 12.44 -2.72 -11.32
CA GLY A 158 13.87 -2.93 -11.04
C GLY A 158 14.32 -2.46 -9.67
N THR A 159 13.77 -1.38 -9.14
CA THR A 159 14.22 -0.75 -7.88
C THR A 159 13.24 -0.91 -6.72
N GLY A 160 11.94 -1.10 -7.00
CA GLY A 160 10.90 -1.18 -5.97
C GLY A 160 10.64 0.15 -5.25
N THR A 161 11.26 1.23 -5.73
CA THR A 161 11.12 2.60 -5.21
C THR A 161 9.82 3.24 -5.67
N PHE A 162 9.41 4.31 -5.01
CA PHE A 162 8.23 5.09 -5.39
C PHE A 162 8.40 6.54 -4.90
N CYS A 163 7.64 7.44 -5.50
CA CYS A 163 7.47 8.82 -5.04
C CYS A 163 6.04 9.29 -5.31
N HIS A 164 5.60 10.29 -4.53
CA HIS A 164 4.37 11.03 -4.75
C HIS A 164 4.52 12.45 -4.23
N SER A 165 4.25 13.43 -5.08
CA SER A 165 4.20 14.84 -4.70
C SER A 165 2.76 15.31 -4.47
N PHE A 166 2.51 16.00 -3.36
CA PHE A 166 1.23 16.64 -3.06
C PHE A 166 1.12 17.96 -3.82
N VAL A 167 0.75 17.89 -5.09
CA VAL A 167 0.53 19.03 -5.98
C VAL A 167 -0.95 19.17 -6.34
N PRO A 168 -1.40 20.33 -6.85
CA PRO A 168 -2.75 20.44 -7.39
C PRO A 168 -2.94 19.46 -8.56
N GLN A 169 -4.03 18.70 -8.54
CA GLN A 169 -4.30 17.65 -9.52
C GLN A 169 -5.68 17.82 -10.15
N ARG A 170 -5.74 17.63 -11.48
CA ARG A 170 -7.03 17.53 -12.18
C ARG A 170 -7.63 16.15 -11.89
N PRO A 171 -8.89 16.07 -11.45
CA PRO A 171 -9.59 14.80 -11.29
C PRO A 171 -9.58 13.96 -12.57
N PHE A 172 -9.59 12.64 -12.41
CA PHE A 172 -9.74 11.74 -13.55
C PHE A 172 -11.13 11.88 -14.16
N ALA A 173 -11.25 11.58 -15.46
CA ALA A 173 -12.54 11.52 -16.12
C ALA A 173 -13.48 10.53 -15.39
N GLY A 174 -14.72 10.95 -15.14
CA GLY A 174 -15.73 10.17 -14.42
C GLY A 174 -15.77 10.38 -12.90
N TYR A 175 -14.93 11.26 -12.36
CA TYR A 175 -15.04 11.71 -10.96
C TYR A 175 -16.21 12.69 -10.78
N PRO A 176 -16.81 12.77 -9.58
CA PRO A 176 -18.00 13.60 -9.31
C PRO A 176 -17.80 15.10 -9.57
N SER A 177 -16.56 15.58 -9.52
CA SER A 177 -16.18 16.94 -9.92
C SER A 177 -14.93 16.88 -10.80
N GLN A 178 -14.81 17.85 -11.70
CA GLN A 178 -13.64 18.08 -12.55
C GLN A 178 -12.87 19.35 -12.16
N GLU A 179 -13.27 20.01 -11.06
CA GLU A 179 -12.54 21.14 -10.50
C GLU A 179 -11.14 20.70 -10.05
N MET A 180 -10.16 21.59 -10.24
CA MET A 180 -8.79 21.35 -9.80
C MET A 180 -8.78 21.05 -8.29
N ARG A 181 -8.26 19.89 -7.91
CA ARG A 181 -8.09 19.53 -6.50
C ARG A 181 -6.84 20.25 -5.97
N PRO A 182 -6.91 20.86 -4.78
CA PRO A 182 -5.74 21.51 -4.20
C PRO A 182 -4.66 20.48 -3.87
N ALA A 183 -3.43 20.96 -3.73
CA ALA A 183 -2.39 20.21 -3.02
C ALA A 183 -2.87 19.91 -1.61
N ALA A 184 -2.72 18.66 -1.17
CA ALA A 184 -3.25 18.18 0.11
C ALA A 184 -2.20 17.51 1.01
N PRO A 185 -1.04 18.16 1.28
CA PRO A 185 -0.20 17.71 2.37
C PRO A 185 -1.00 17.77 3.68
N GLY A 186 -0.72 16.84 4.57
CA GLY A 186 -1.43 16.64 5.82
C GLY A 186 -0.46 16.54 6.98
N GLU A 187 -0.99 16.36 8.18
CA GLU A 187 -0.18 16.22 9.39
C GLU A 187 0.63 14.91 9.38
N ARG A 188 0.07 13.86 8.77
CA ARG A 188 0.65 12.52 8.66
C ARG A 188 0.22 11.87 7.35
N TYR A 189 1.05 10.97 6.86
CA TYR A 189 0.77 10.15 5.69
C TYR A 189 0.73 8.67 6.09
N ARG A 190 -0.19 7.92 5.51
CA ARG A 190 -0.30 6.46 5.71
C ARG A 190 -0.21 5.77 4.37
N LEU A 191 0.79 4.91 4.23
CA LEU A 191 1.05 4.17 3.00
C LEU A 191 0.63 2.72 3.23
N THR A 192 -0.23 2.18 2.38
CA THR A 192 -0.74 0.81 2.49
C THR A 192 -0.56 0.06 1.18
N VAL A 193 0.02 -1.15 1.24
CA VAL A 193 0.32 -1.96 0.04
C VAL A 193 0.09 -3.44 0.32
N GLY A 194 -0.42 -4.15 -0.69
CA GLY A 194 -0.57 -5.60 -0.62
C GLY A 194 0.78 -6.33 -0.62
N GLY A 195 0.91 -7.34 0.23
CA GLY A 195 2.11 -8.17 0.32
C GLY A 195 2.51 -8.87 -0.99
N PRO A 196 3.81 -9.02 -1.30
CA PRO A 196 4.27 -9.92 -2.35
C PRO A 196 3.92 -11.38 -2.06
N GLY A 197 3.43 -12.07 -3.09
CA GLY A 197 3.10 -13.49 -3.01
C GLY A 197 1.93 -13.79 -2.08
N VAL A 198 2.22 -14.43 -0.94
CA VAL A 198 1.24 -14.80 0.10
C VAL A 198 1.47 -14.06 1.42
N THR A 199 2.29 -13.00 1.40
CA THR A 199 2.60 -12.21 2.59
C THR A 199 1.49 -11.21 2.93
N PRO A 200 1.41 -10.75 4.19
CA PRO A 200 0.36 -9.83 4.64
C PRO A 200 0.38 -8.46 3.94
N VAL A 201 -0.75 -7.76 3.99
CA VAL A 201 -0.83 -6.33 3.69
C VAL A 201 0.05 -5.57 4.68
N THR A 202 0.85 -4.65 4.18
CA THR A 202 1.79 -3.84 4.96
C THR A 202 1.31 -2.40 5.00
N GLN A 203 1.55 -1.72 6.12
CA GLN A 203 1.23 -0.31 6.31
C GLN A 203 2.30 0.38 7.13
N VAL A 204 2.63 1.61 6.76
CA VAL A 204 3.47 2.51 7.56
C VAL A 204 2.84 3.89 7.64
N GLU A 205 3.18 4.63 8.69
CA GLU A 205 2.80 6.01 8.86
C GLU A 205 4.05 6.88 8.99
N VAL A 206 4.08 8.01 8.29
CA VAL A 206 5.18 8.98 8.33
C VAL A 206 4.63 10.37 8.63
N PRO A 207 5.38 11.25 9.32
CA PRO A 207 4.92 12.61 9.61
C PRO A 207 4.90 13.46 8.34
N GLY A 208 3.93 14.36 8.22
CA GLY A 208 4.00 15.46 7.26
C GLY A 208 5.07 16.47 7.66
N LEU A 209 5.52 17.29 6.71
CA LEU A 209 6.51 18.33 6.98
C LEU A 209 5.83 19.62 7.45
N THR A 210 6.50 20.33 8.33
CA THR A 210 6.09 21.63 8.86
C THR A 210 7.03 22.73 8.37
N ALA A 211 6.70 23.99 8.64
CA ALA A 211 7.59 25.11 8.33
C ALA A 211 8.97 24.98 9.01
N ALA A 212 9.04 24.36 10.20
CA ALA A 212 10.29 24.14 10.92
C ALA A 212 11.23 23.18 10.19
N ASP A 213 10.71 22.33 9.31
CA ASP A 213 11.50 21.33 8.58
C ASP A 213 12.19 21.90 7.35
N ARG A 214 11.88 23.13 6.93
CA ARG A 214 12.49 23.74 5.73
C ARG A 214 14.00 23.89 5.82
N GLY A 215 14.54 24.19 7.00
CA GLY A 215 15.99 24.28 7.19
C GLY A 215 16.72 22.95 7.02
N ARG A 216 15.99 21.83 7.06
CA ARG A 216 16.52 20.47 6.95
C ARG A 216 16.30 19.85 5.57
N ASP A 217 15.96 20.66 4.56
CA ASP A 217 15.72 20.17 3.19
C ASP A 217 16.90 19.35 2.62
N HIS A 218 18.13 19.77 2.91
CA HIS A 218 19.34 19.05 2.53
C HIS A 218 19.42 17.62 3.11
N GLU A 219 18.87 17.38 4.31
CA GLU A 219 18.82 16.06 4.95
C GLU A 219 17.83 15.15 4.21
N PHE A 220 16.65 15.69 3.87
CA PHE A 220 15.65 14.96 3.08
C PHE A 220 16.17 14.61 1.69
N ASN A 221 16.88 15.54 1.05
CA ASN A 221 17.50 15.33 -0.26
C ASN A 221 18.61 14.27 -0.21
N ALA A 222 19.46 14.26 0.82
CA ALA A 222 20.47 13.22 0.98
C ALA A 222 19.85 11.83 1.17
N LEU A 223 18.77 11.75 1.95
CA LEU A 223 18.04 10.50 2.14
C LEU A 223 17.31 10.06 0.86
N PHE A 224 16.74 11.01 0.12
CA PHE A 224 16.14 10.76 -1.19
C PHE A 224 17.17 10.15 -2.14
N ASP A 225 18.34 10.77 -2.27
CA ASP A 225 19.41 10.28 -3.15
C ASP A 225 19.88 8.86 -2.76
N GLN A 226 19.90 8.54 -1.47
CA GLN A 226 20.23 7.20 -0.97
C GLN A 226 19.14 6.15 -1.30
N VAL A 227 17.87 6.43 -0.97
CA VAL A 227 16.76 5.48 -1.17
C VAL A 227 16.41 5.33 -2.64
N MET A 228 16.55 6.39 -3.42
CA MET A 228 16.22 6.42 -4.85
C MET A 228 17.41 6.05 -5.74
N ALA A 229 18.54 5.64 -5.16
CA ALA A 229 19.71 5.21 -5.90
C ALA A 229 19.35 4.16 -6.97
N GLY A 230 19.68 4.48 -8.24
CA GLY A 230 19.39 3.64 -9.40
C GLY A 230 18.04 3.91 -10.07
N ASP A 231 17.19 4.74 -9.49
CA ASP A 231 15.91 5.18 -10.04
C ASP A 231 16.03 6.57 -10.65
N ARG A 232 15.51 6.75 -11.87
CA ARG A 232 15.50 8.04 -12.59
C ARG A 232 14.10 8.62 -12.79
N ILE A 233 13.05 7.88 -12.44
CA ILE A 233 11.67 8.27 -12.70
C ILE A 233 11.28 9.43 -11.78
N CYS A 234 11.67 9.37 -10.51
CA CYS A 234 11.40 10.43 -9.52
C CYS A 234 12.44 11.57 -9.52
N ALA A 235 13.45 11.54 -10.40
CA ALA A 235 14.58 12.46 -10.30
C ALA A 235 14.18 13.94 -10.40
N ASN A 236 13.11 14.22 -11.16
CA ASN A 236 12.59 15.59 -11.34
C ASN A 236 11.70 16.07 -10.17
N GLU A 237 11.35 15.19 -9.22
CA GLU A 237 10.58 15.57 -8.03
C GLU A 237 11.47 16.00 -6.86
N ARG A 238 12.79 15.81 -6.98
CA ARG A 238 13.76 16.31 -6.01
C ARG A 238 13.72 17.84 -5.89
#